data_AF-A0A9D8CM37-F1
#
_entry.id   AF-A0A9D8CM37-F1
#
_cell.length_a   1.000
_cell.length_b   1.000
_cell.length_c   1.000
_cell.angle_alpha   90.00
_cell.angle_beta   90.00
_cell.angle_gamma   90.00
#
_symmetry.space_group_name_H-M   'P 1'
#
loop_
_entity.id
_entity.type
_entity.pdbx_description
1 polymer ?
#
loop_
_entity_poly.entity_id
_entity_poly.type
_entity_poly.pdbx_seq_one_letter_code
_entity_poly.pdbx_strand_id
1 'polypeptide(L)'
;MRLCRFDNDRLGLVEGSDVIDVSAALDGLPAQRWPVPLGDALIAALEQLRPAIAAAARSGRRRPVSSVALHSPVANPSKIIGAPINYKDHLEESKKDPGIAHGRNIPTIGAWGLFLKANSALVGPSQGVALRFPDRRNDHEVELAVVIGRPGTNI
;
A
#
# COMPACT_ATOMS: atom_id res chain seq x y z
N MET A 1 0.54 1.79 16.10
CA MET A 1 0.27 0.40 15.70
C MET A 1 0.82 0.22 14.29
N ARG A 2 1.64 -0.80 14.04
CA ARG A 2 2.17 -1.12 12.70
C ARG A 2 1.54 -2.44 12.26
N LEU A 3 0.78 -2.44 11.18
CA LEU A 3 0.08 -3.62 10.69
C LEU A 3 0.69 -4.11 9.39
N CYS A 4 0.62 -5.42 9.18
CA CYS A 4 1.04 -6.05 7.93
C CYS A 4 0.05 -7.15 7.53
N ARG A 5 0.00 -7.42 6.23
CA ARG A 5 -0.58 -8.65 5.68
C ARG A 5 0.56 -9.59 5.33
N PHE A 6 0.48 -10.86 5.70
CA PHE A 6 1.61 -11.80 5.51
C PHE A 6 1.18 -13.24 5.24
N ASP A 7 2.08 -14.01 4.60
CA ASP A 7 1.91 -15.42 4.22
C ASP A 7 0.54 -15.70 3.55
N ASN A 8 -0.33 -16.53 4.13
CA ASN A 8 -1.62 -16.88 3.54
C ASN A 8 -2.69 -15.84 3.91
N ASP A 9 -2.47 -14.57 3.53
CA ASP A 9 -3.34 -13.41 3.82
C ASP A 9 -3.69 -13.21 5.30
N ARG A 10 -2.73 -13.50 6.19
CA ARG A 10 -2.85 -13.33 7.65
C ARG A 10 -2.67 -11.87 8.04
N LEU A 11 -3.30 -11.47 9.16
CA LEU A 11 -3.11 -10.13 9.74
C LEU A 11 -2.05 -10.19 10.84
N GLY A 12 -1.04 -9.32 10.73
CA GLY A 12 0.06 -9.24 11.67
C GLY A 12 0.19 -7.87 12.33
N LEU A 13 0.47 -7.85 13.64
CA LEU A 13 0.93 -6.68 14.37
C LEU A 13 2.47 -6.69 14.45
N VAL A 14 3.12 -5.65 13.95
CA VAL A 14 4.59 -5.54 13.95
C VAL A 14 5.08 -4.84 15.23
N GLU A 15 5.89 -5.56 16.01
CA GLU A 15 6.57 -5.07 17.21
C GLU A 15 8.06 -5.35 17.12
N GLY A 16 8.89 -4.31 17.11
CA GLY A 16 10.33 -4.47 16.89
C GLY A 16 10.61 -5.15 15.54
N SER A 17 11.28 -6.30 15.59
CA SER A 17 11.60 -7.17 14.46
C SER A 17 10.67 -8.37 14.30
N ASP A 18 9.56 -8.42 15.05
CA ASP A 18 8.62 -9.54 15.03
C ASP A 18 7.26 -9.13 14.46
N VAL A 19 6.60 -10.11 13.84
CA VAL A 19 5.19 -10.10 13.50
C VAL A 19 4.46 -11.00 14.49
N ILE A 20 3.46 -10.45 15.17
CA ILE A 20 2.52 -11.20 16.00
C ILE A 20 1.30 -11.51 15.15
N ASP A 21 0.94 -12.78 15.05
CA ASP A 21 -0.29 -13.15 14.39
C ASP A 21 -1.52 -12.69 15.17
N VAL A 22 -2.32 -11.82 14.55
CA VAL A 22 -3.57 -11.30 15.12
C VAL A 22 -4.74 -11.59 14.18
N SER A 23 -4.64 -12.66 13.39
CA SER A 23 -5.66 -13.02 12.39
C SER A 23 -7.03 -13.30 13.00
N ALA A 24 -7.09 -13.70 14.27
CA ALA A 24 -8.35 -13.85 15.01
C ALA A 24 -9.18 -12.54 15.08
N ALA A 25 -8.54 -11.37 14.94
CA ALA A 25 -9.27 -10.11 14.86
C ALA A 25 -10.09 -9.97 13.56
N LEU A 26 -9.76 -10.73 12.51
CA LEU A 26 -10.49 -10.69 11.24
C LEU A 26 -11.91 -11.27 11.38
N ASP A 27 -12.21 -12.05 12.42
CA ASP A 27 -13.57 -12.53 12.71
C ASP A 27 -14.55 -11.38 13.02
N GLY A 28 -14.03 -10.19 13.35
CA GLY A 28 -14.82 -8.98 13.52
C GLY A 28 -15.21 -8.30 12.19
N LEU A 29 -14.71 -8.76 11.05
CA LEU A 29 -15.10 -8.23 9.74
C LEU A 29 -16.50 -8.73 9.34
N PRO A 30 -17.33 -7.87 8.74
CA PRO A 30 -18.62 -8.30 8.21
C PRO A 30 -18.41 -9.27 7.05
N ALA A 31 -19.26 -10.30 6.99
CA ALA A 31 -19.25 -11.25 5.89
C ALA A 31 -19.53 -10.53 4.56
N GLN A 32 -18.66 -10.74 3.57
CA GLN A 32 -18.81 -10.14 2.25
C GLN A 32 -19.90 -10.88 1.46
N ARG A 33 -20.70 -10.14 0.69
CA ARG A 33 -21.77 -10.65 -0.19
C ARG A 33 -21.72 -9.94 -1.52
N TRP A 34 -22.34 -10.52 -2.56
CA TRP A 34 -22.49 -9.84 -3.83
C TRP A 34 -23.59 -8.76 -3.74
N PRO A 35 -23.35 -7.54 -4.27
CA PRO A 35 -22.08 -7.03 -4.81
C PRO A 35 -21.07 -6.73 -3.70
N VAL A 36 -19.78 -7.01 -3.97
CA VAL A 36 -18.70 -6.76 -3.00
C VAL A 36 -18.56 -5.25 -2.76
N PRO A 37 -18.59 -4.78 -1.49
CA PRO A 37 -18.32 -3.40 -1.12
C PRO A 37 -17.01 -2.87 -1.71
N LEU A 38 -17.02 -1.60 -2.12
CA LEU A 38 -15.81 -0.94 -2.63
C LEU A 38 -14.81 -0.67 -1.51
N GLY A 39 -13.53 -0.91 -1.80
CA GLY A 39 -12.42 -0.63 -0.89
C GLY A 39 -12.07 -1.82 0.00
N ASP A 40 -11.11 -1.58 0.89
CA ASP A 40 -10.53 -2.62 1.72
C ASP A 40 -11.29 -2.75 3.05
N ALA A 41 -11.85 -3.94 3.30
CA ALA A 41 -12.68 -4.20 4.47
C ALA A 41 -11.92 -4.03 5.79
N LEU A 42 -10.63 -4.40 5.83
CA LEU A 42 -9.79 -4.23 7.02
C LEU A 42 -9.58 -2.75 7.31
N ILE A 43 -9.25 -1.95 6.29
CA ILE A 43 -9.05 -0.50 6.46
C ILE A 43 -10.35 0.19 6.89
N ALA A 44 -11.48 -0.16 6.28
CA ALA A 44 -12.77 0.41 6.62
C ALA A 44 -13.22 0.09 8.06
N ALA A 45 -12.87 -1.09 8.57
CA ALA A 45 -13.22 -1.54 9.92
C ALA A 45 -12.08 -1.35 10.95
N LEU A 46 -10.97 -0.71 10.58
CA LEU A 46 -9.75 -0.73 11.39
C LEU A 46 -9.97 -0.17 12.79
N GLU A 47 -10.69 0.96 12.91
CA GLU A 47 -10.98 1.58 14.21
C GLU A 47 -11.76 0.64 15.13
N GLN A 48 -12.73 -0.10 14.60
CA GLN A 48 -13.53 -1.07 15.35
C GLN A 48 -12.72 -2.32 15.71
N LEU A 49 -11.76 -2.71 14.88
CA LEU A 49 -10.92 -3.89 15.08
C LEU A 49 -9.74 -3.68 16.03
N ARG A 50 -9.35 -2.43 16.32
CA ARG A 50 -8.22 -2.12 17.22
C ARG A 50 -8.25 -2.88 18.56
N PRO A 51 -9.39 -2.97 19.29
CA PRO A 51 -9.45 -3.73 20.54
C PRO A 51 -9.24 -5.23 20.33
N ALA A 52 -9.81 -5.80 19.27
CA ALA A 52 -9.65 -7.22 18.95
C ALA A 52 -8.20 -7.55 18.53
N ILE A 53 -7.56 -6.67 17.76
CA ILE A 53 -6.13 -6.76 17.41
C ILE A 53 -5.26 -6.75 18.67
N ALA A 54 -5.49 -5.80 19.58
CA ALA A 54 -4.75 -5.71 20.83
C ALA A 54 -4.99 -6.94 21.72
N ALA A 55 -6.22 -7.46 21.77
CA ALA A 55 -6.55 -8.66 22.52
C ALA A 55 -5.83 -9.90 21.95
N ALA A 56 -5.85 -10.09 20.63
CA ALA A 56 -5.18 -11.20 19.95
C ALA A 56 -3.66 -11.12 20.10
N ALA A 57 -3.07 -9.92 20.13
CA ALA A 57 -1.63 -9.75 20.29
C ALA A 57 -1.07 -10.29 21.62
N ARG A 58 -1.91 -10.44 22.65
CA ARG A 58 -1.49 -10.97 23.97
C ARG A 58 -1.13 -12.46 23.94
N SER A 59 -1.70 -13.23 23.02
CA SER A 59 -1.48 -14.68 22.89
C SER A 59 -1.09 -15.11 21.47
N GLY A 60 -1.03 -14.16 20.52
CA GLY A 60 -0.68 -14.42 19.13
C GLY A 60 0.72 -14.97 18.96
N ARG A 61 0.88 -15.92 18.03
CA ARG A 61 2.19 -16.51 17.71
C ARG A 61 3.12 -15.44 17.13
N ARG A 62 4.29 -15.27 17.71
CA ARG A 62 5.35 -14.38 17.22
C ARG A 62 6.23 -15.08 16.20
N ARG A 63 6.62 -14.35 15.15
CA ARG A 63 7.59 -14.78 14.13
C ARG A 63 8.48 -13.60 13.75
N PRO A 64 9.79 -13.81 13.50
CA PRO A 64 10.63 -12.76 12.94
C PRO A 64 10.06 -12.23 11.63
N VAL A 65 10.09 -10.91 11.41
CA VAL A 65 9.67 -10.28 10.14
C VAL A 65 10.41 -10.86 8.95
N SER A 66 11.69 -11.19 9.13
CA SER A 66 12.52 -11.84 8.09
C SER A 66 12.10 -13.27 7.74
N SER A 67 11.21 -13.89 8.52
CA SER A 67 10.74 -15.26 8.31
C SER A 67 9.35 -15.36 7.67
N VAL A 68 8.71 -14.23 7.34
CA VAL A 68 7.37 -14.18 6.73
C VAL A 68 7.43 -13.53 5.34
N ALA A 69 6.51 -13.92 4.47
CA ALA A 69 6.29 -13.23 3.20
C ALA A 69 5.33 -12.05 3.43
N LEU A 70 5.79 -10.81 3.28
CA LEU A 70 4.97 -9.62 3.44
C LEU A 70 4.23 -9.29 2.13
N HIS A 71 2.93 -9.05 2.27
CA HIS A 71 2.04 -8.58 1.21
C HIS A 71 1.79 -7.08 1.32
N SER A 72 1.09 -6.51 0.34
CA SER A 72 0.56 -5.15 0.48
C SER A 72 -0.32 -5.06 1.74
N PRO A 73 -0.19 -4.00 2.57
CA PRO A 73 -1.06 -3.83 3.74
C PRO A 73 -2.52 -3.55 3.35
N VAL A 74 -2.79 -3.20 2.09
CA VAL A 74 -4.13 -3.06 1.52
C VAL A 74 -4.34 -4.17 0.49
N ALA A 75 -5.34 -5.01 0.70
CA ALA A 75 -5.70 -6.11 -0.20
C ALA A 75 -6.56 -5.64 -1.38
N ASN A 76 -7.57 -4.80 -1.12
CA ASN A 76 -8.55 -4.40 -2.13
C ASN A 76 -8.74 -2.87 -2.19
N PRO A 77 -7.75 -2.09 -2.69
CA PRO A 77 -7.93 -0.65 -2.83
C PRO A 77 -9.05 -0.36 -3.85
N SER A 78 -9.86 0.68 -3.59
CA SER A 78 -10.81 1.18 -4.59
C SER A 78 -10.11 1.94 -5.72
N LYS A 79 -9.02 2.63 -5.40
CA LYS A 79 -8.19 3.42 -6.31
C LYS A 79 -6.79 3.59 -5.74
N ILE A 80 -5.79 3.71 -6.61
CA ILE A 80 -4.43 4.11 -6.28
C ILE A 80 -4.16 5.42 -7.01
N ILE A 81 -3.99 6.51 -6.27
CA ILE A 81 -3.80 7.85 -6.81
C ILE A 81 -2.32 8.23 -6.66
N GLY A 82 -1.67 8.54 -7.79
CA GLY A 82 -0.28 8.98 -7.84
C GLY A 82 -0.15 10.50 -7.97
N ALA A 83 0.92 11.04 -7.39
CA ALA A 83 1.26 12.45 -7.37
C ALA A 83 2.59 12.67 -8.10
N PRO A 84 2.58 13.05 -9.39
CA PRO A 84 3.79 13.05 -10.18
C PRO A 84 4.68 14.24 -9.77
N ILE A 85 5.99 13.98 -9.66
CA ILE A 85 7.03 15.01 -9.56
C ILE A 85 6.76 16.01 -8.42
N ASN A 86 6.44 15.46 -7.25
CA ASN A 86 6.06 16.22 -6.06
C ASN A 86 7.24 16.53 -5.12
N TYR A 87 8.48 16.42 -5.61
CA TYR A 87 9.70 16.79 -4.91
C TYR A 87 10.54 17.72 -5.78
N LYS A 88 11.05 18.80 -5.21
CA LYS A 88 11.88 19.78 -5.93
C LYS A 88 13.10 19.13 -6.57
N ASP A 89 13.78 18.25 -5.83
CA ASP A 89 14.98 17.58 -6.32
C ASP A 89 14.66 16.66 -7.50
N HIS A 90 13.54 15.94 -7.44
CA HIS A 90 13.11 15.08 -8.54
C HIS A 90 12.68 15.88 -9.79
N LEU A 91 12.08 17.07 -9.61
CA LEU A 91 11.82 17.99 -10.72
C LEU A 91 13.13 18.43 -11.40
N GLU A 92 14.14 18.80 -10.62
CA GLU A 92 15.43 19.25 -11.14
C GLU A 92 16.22 18.10 -11.80
N GLU A 93 16.15 16.89 -11.26
CA GLU A 93 16.65 15.66 -11.91
C GLU A 93 15.96 15.43 -13.25
N SER A 94 14.63 15.45 -13.27
CA SER A 94 13.83 15.16 -14.47
C SER A 94 14.05 16.18 -15.59
N LYS A 95 14.38 17.44 -15.27
CA LYS A 95 14.77 18.46 -16.26
C LYS A 95 16.16 18.21 -16.88
N LYS A 96 17.07 17.56 -16.14
CA LYS A 96 18.44 17.28 -16.58
C LYS A 96 18.51 16.01 -17.43
N ASP A 97 17.63 15.04 -17.20
CA ASP A 97 17.59 13.78 -17.94
C ASP A 97 16.41 13.76 -18.95
N PRO A 98 16.68 13.94 -20.26
CA PRO A 98 15.62 13.91 -21.28
C PRO A 98 14.94 12.55 -21.40
N GLY A 99 15.54 11.47 -20.88
CA GLY A 99 14.96 10.14 -20.82
C GLY A 99 13.85 9.99 -19.78
N ILE A 100 13.80 10.84 -18.75
CA ILE A 100 12.71 10.86 -17.74
C ILE A 100 11.51 11.63 -18.29
N ALA A 101 11.76 12.81 -18.86
CA ALA A 101 10.72 13.68 -19.40
C ALA A 101 10.18 13.21 -20.77
N HIS A 102 10.94 12.36 -21.48
CA HIS A 102 10.78 12.07 -22.91
C HIS A 102 10.65 13.35 -23.75
N GLY A 103 11.47 14.36 -23.43
CA GLY A 103 11.47 15.66 -24.11
C GLY A 103 10.24 16.54 -23.85
N ARG A 104 9.35 16.16 -22.91
CA ARG A 104 8.17 16.97 -22.55
C ARG A 104 8.55 18.03 -21.52
N ASN A 105 7.82 19.14 -21.53
CA ASN A 105 7.89 20.09 -20.43
C ASN A 105 7.40 19.43 -19.13
N ILE A 106 8.11 19.67 -18.04
CA ILE A 106 7.78 19.15 -16.72
C ILE A 106 7.33 20.33 -15.85
N PRO A 107 6.02 20.64 -15.85
CA PRO A 107 5.47 21.64 -14.97
C PRO A 107 5.34 21.09 -13.55
N THR A 108 4.85 21.90 -12.63
CA THR A 108 4.57 21.47 -11.26
C THR A 108 3.39 20.49 -11.21
N ILE A 109 3.30 19.72 -10.12
CA ILE A 109 2.15 18.85 -9.86
C ILE A 109 0.80 19.59 -9.94
N GLY A 110 0.74 20.87 -9.58
CA GLY A 110 -0.49 21.66 -9.67
C GLY A 110 -1.01 21.82 -11.10
N ALA A 111 -0.11 21.79 -12.09
CA ALA A 111 -0.48 21.86 -13.50
C ALA A 111 -0.74 20.47 -14.11
N TRP A 112 -0.02 19.43 -13.65
CA TRP A 112 -0.22 18.06 -14.12
C TRP A 112 -1.41 17.34 -13.49
N GLY A 113 -1.79 17.72 -12.27
CA GLY A 113 -2.79 17.01 -11.49
C GLY A 113 -2.31 15.63 -11.03
N LEU A 114 -3.28 14.84 -10.58
CA LEU A 114 -3.06 13.48 -10.09
C LEU A 114 -3.37 12.46 -11.19
N PHE A 115 -2.77 11.28 -11.11
CA PHE A 115 -3.06 10.17 -12.02
C PHE A 115 -3.50 8.91 -11.26
N LEU A 116 -4.02 7.93 -11.98
CA LEU A 116 -4.40 6.63 -11.43
C LEU A 116 -3.41 5.55 -11.82
N LYS A 117 -3.05 4.70 -10.86
CA LYS A 117 -2.39 3.41 -11.12
C LYS A 117 -3.44 2.31 -11.09
N ALA A 118 -3.31 1.33 -11.99
CA ALA A 118 -4.20 0.19 -12.00
C ALA A 118 -4.07 -0.60 -10.68
N ASN A 119 -5.19 -0.91 -10.03
CA ASN A 119 -5.20 -1.67 -8.77
C ASN A 119 -4.54 -3.06 -8.94
N SER A 120 -4.65 -3.65 -10.14
CA SER A 120 -4.02 -4.94 -10.48
C SER A 120 -2.50 -4.90 -10.55
N ALA A 121 -1.88 -3.71 -10.52
CA ALA A 121 -0.43 -3.56 -10.47
C ALA A 121 0.12 -3.51 -9.03
N LEU A 122 -0.75 -3.51 -8.01
CA LEU A 122 -0.34 -3.50 -6.61
C LEU A 122 0.27 -4.84 -6.21
N VAL A 123 1.48 -4.78 -5.66
CA VAL A 123 2.23 -5.93 -5.15
C VAL A 123 2.79 -5.61 -3.77
N GLY A 124 2.97 -6.65 -2.95
CA GLY A 124 3.64 -6.57 -1.66
C GLY A 124 5.16 -6.70 -1.74
N PRO A 125 5.88 -6.39 -0.66
CA PRO A 125 7.34 -6.43 -0.62
C PRO A 125 7.96 -7.77 -1.02
N SER A 126 7.30 -8.89 -0.71
CA SER A 126 7.81 -10.23 -1.01
C SER A 126 7.45 -10.74 -2.42
N GLN A 127 6.66 -9.99 -3.20
CA GLN A 127 6.23 -10.42 -4.54
C GLN A 127 7.16 -9.94 -5.67
N GLY A 128 8.03 -8.96 -5.40
CA GLY A 128 8.96 -8.41 -6.39
C GLY A 128 8.28 -7.61 -7.52
N VAL A 129 9.06 -7.22 -8.53
CA VAL A 129 8.60 -6.46 -9.70
C VAL A 129 9.01 -7.20 -10.97
N ALA A 130 8.03 -7.69 -11.74
CA ALA A 130 8.28 -8.36 -13.02
C ALA A 130 8.45 -7.33 -14.14
N LEU A 131 9.62 -7.29 -14.77
CA LEU A 131 9.89 -6.41 -15.91
C LEU A 131 9.40 -7.05 -17.21
N ARG A 132 8.48 -6.39 -17.91
CA ARG A 132 7.90 -6.89 -19.18
C ARG A 132 8.77 -6.59 -20.40
N PHE A 133 9.49 -5.48 -20.39
CA PHE A 133 10.31 -5.01 -21.51
C PHE A 133 11.75 -4.76 -21.01
N PRO A 134 12.57 -5.82 -20.93
CA PRO A 134 13.92 -5.73 -20.36
C PRO A 134 14.90 -4.95 -21.25
N ASP A 135 14.58 -4.77 -22.53
CA ASP A 135 15.31 -3.97 -23.50
C ASP A 135 15.04 -2.46 -23.38
N ARG A 136 14.04 -2.08 -22.57
CA ARG A 136 13.67 -0.68 -22.33
C ARG A 136 14.13 -0.20 -20.97
N ARG A 137 14.28 1.11 -20.82
CA ARG A 137 14.52 1.75 -19.53
C ARG A 137 13.35 1.46 -18.58
N ASN A 138 13.68 1.06 -17.36
CA ASN A 138 12.74 0.89 -16.26
C ASN A 138 13.28 1.69 -15.07
N ASP A 139 12.53 2.69 -14.63
CA ASP A 139 12.91 3.56 -13.52
C ASP A 139 12.23 3.13 -12.22
N HIS A 140 12.89 3.40 -11.10
CA HIS A 140 12.33 3.21 -9.77
C HIS A 140 12.05 4.58 -9.15
N GLU A 141 10.88 4.71 -8.54
CA GLU A 141 10.48 5.92 -7.82
C GLU A 141 10.11 5.53 -6.40
N VAL A 142 10.88 6.02 -5.42
CA VAL A 142 10.54 5.85 -4.01
C VAL A 142 9.53 6.91 -3.61
N GLU A 143 8.37 6.47 -3.13
CA GLU A 143 7.26 7.36 -2.77
C GLU A 143 6.76 7.07 -1.35
N LEU A 144 6.26 8.10 -0.68
CA LEU A 144 5.48 7.95 0.54
C LEU A 144 4.02 7.64 0.16
N ALA A 145 3.54 6.46 0.51
CA ALA A 145 2.14 6.09 0.36
C ALA A 145 1.31 6.44 1.61
N VAL A 146 0.12 7.00 1.40
CA VAL A 146 -0.86 7.26 2.46
C VAL A 146 -2.09 6.36 2.25
N VAL A 147 -2.47 5.62 3.30
CA VAL A 147 -3.71 4.81 3.30
C VAL A 147 -4.83 5.62 3.94
N ILE A 148 -5.86 5.94 3.16
CA ILE A 148 -7.01 6.71 3.64
C ILE A 148 -7.97 5.79 4.40
N GLY A 149 -8.14 6.05 5.70
CA GLY A 149 -8.94 5.23 6.59
C GLY A 149 -10.40 5.66 6.77
N ARG A 150 -10.83 6.80 6.19
CA ARG A 150 -12.20 7.31 6.34
C ARG A 150 -12.72 7.91 5.03
N PRO A 151 -14.02 7.72 4.71
CA PRO A 151 -14.64 8.39 3.57
C PRO A 151 -14.80 9.89 3.83
N GLY A 152 -14.75 10.69 2.77
CA GLY A 152 -14.98 12.13 2.84
C GLY A 152 -14.90 12.79 1.46
N THR A 153 -15.42 14.01 1.37
CA THR A 153 -15.39 14.88 0.19
C THR A 153 -15.15 16.32 0.67
N ASN A 154 -14.35 17.10 -0.05
CA ASN A 154 -13.99 18.48 0.33
C ASN A 154 -13.35 18.58 1.73
N ILE A 155 -12.33 17.76 1.97
CA ILE A 155 -11.52 17.74 3.20
C ILE A 155 -10.52 18.89 3.20
#